data_AF-A0A817RMY8-F1
#
_entry.id   AF-A0A817RMY8-F1
#
_cell.length_a   1.000
_cell.length_b   1.000
_cell.length_c   1.000
_cell.angle_alpha   90.00
_cell.angle_beta   90.00
_cell.angle_gamma   90.00
#
_symmetry.space_group_name_H-M   'P 1'
#
loop_
_entity.id
_entity.type
_entity.pdbx_description
1 polymer ?
#
loop_
_entity_poly.entity_id
_entity_poly.type
_entity_poly.pdbx_seq_one_letter_code
_entity_poly.pdbx_strand_id
1 'polypeptide(L)'
;MACEGTRFTEKKRLESMKYAREKNLPELKYHILPRTRGFTMIMQGAKGKIPGVYNFMLGFSKDSALPTFRTLLKGHACKAQLYI
;
A
#
# COMPACT_ATOMS: atom_id res chain seq x y z
N MET A 1 4.32 10.95 -2.39
CA MET A 1 3.09 10.54 -1.69
C MET A 1 3.42 9.25 -0.93
N ALA A 2 3.63 9.33 0.38
CA ALA A 2 3.75 8.12 1.19
C ALA A 2 2.33 7.65 1.51
N CYS A 3 2.01 6.38 1.26
CA CYS A 3 0.73 5.81 1.65
C CYS A 3 0.46 6.07 3.13
N GLU A 4 -0.79 6.37 3.47
CA GLU A 4 -1.20 6.62 4.84
C GLU A 4 -0.82 5.40 5.71
N GLY A 5 0.14 5.58 6.62
CA GLY A 5 0.73 4.48 7.42
C GLY A 5 2.20 4.15 7.13
N THR A 6 2.76 4.55 5.98
CA THR A 6 4.15 4.26 5.58
C THR A 6 5.12 5.43 5.82
N ARG A 7 4.77 6.37 6.70
CA ARG A 7 5.71 7.45 7.06
C ARG A 7 6.91 6.85 7.76
N PHE A 8 8.04 6.84 7.07
CA PHE A 8 9.32 6.42 7.62
C PHE A 8 9.75 7.43 8.68
N THR A 9 9.90 6.96 9.92
CA THR A 9 10.43 7.76 11.03
C THR A 9 11.46 6.91 11.77
N GLU A 10 12.46 7.54 12.38
CA GLU A 10 13.52 6.80 13.07
C GLU A 10 12.97 5.91 14.19
N LYS A 11 11.98 6.41 14.95
CA LYS A 11 11.27 5.63 15.95
C LYS A 11 10.67 4.34 15.37
N LYS A 12 9.94 4.43 14.26
CA LYS A 12 9.33 3.27 13.60
C LYS A 12 10.37 2.32 13.00
N ARG A 13 11.50 2.86 12.52
CA ARG A 13 12.63 2.06 12.03
C ARG A 13 13.21 1.21 13.16
N LEU A 14 13.49 1.80 14.32
CA LEU A 14 14.02 1.08 15.49
C LEU A 14 13.06 0.00 15.99
N GLU A 15 11.77 0.31 16.09
CA GLU A 15 10.73 -0.66 16.45
C GLU A 15 10.65 -1.81 15.43
N SER A 16 10.74 -1.49 14.14
CA SER A 16 10.77 -2.49 13.06
C SER A 16 12.00 -3.41 13.16
N MET A 17 13.18 -2.86 13.43
CA MET A 17 14.41 -3.67 13.58
C MET A 17 14.36 -4.56 14.81
N LYS A 18 13.82 -4.05 15.93
CA LYS A 18 13.60 -4.85 17.14
C LYS A 18 12.68 -6.04 16.86
N TYR A 19 11.55 -5.78 16.21
CA TYR A 19 10.62 -6.84 15.79
C TYR A 19 11.25 -7.82 14.82
N ALA A 20 12.06 -7.35 13.87
CA ALA A 20 12.78 -8.19 12.92
C ALA A 20 13.69 -9.19 13.65
N ARG A 21 14.53 -8.70 14.58
CA ARG A 21 15.43 -9.52 15.39
C ARG A 21 14.68 -10.53 16.24
N GLU A 22 13.64 -10.11 16.94
CA GLU A 22 12.82 -11.00 17.79
C GLU A 22 12.15 -12.14 17.00
N LYS A 23 11.85 -11.91 15.71
CA LYS A 23 11.17 -12.88 14.84
C LYS A 23 12.10 -13.54 13.83
N ASN A 24 13.41 -13.35 13.93
CA ASN A 24 14.41 -13.85 12.97
C ASN A 24 14.07 -13.47 11.50
N LEU A 25 13.58 -12.23 11.30
CA LEU A 25 13.29 -11.66 9.99
C LEU A 25 14.44 -10.74 9.53
N PRO A 26 14.57 -10.48 8.21
CA PRO A 26 15.56 -9.55 7.69
C PRO A 26 15.41 -8.13 8.24
N GLU A 27 16.52 -7.53 8.65
CA GLU A 27 16.59 -6.13 9.09
C GLU A 27 16.65 -5.18 7.86
N LEU A 28 15.58 -4.42 7.64
CA LEU A 28 15.45 -3.53 6.48
C LEU A 28 15.95 -2.11 6.79
N LYS A 29 16.97 -1.63 6.08
CA LYS A 29 17.62 -0.32 6.34
C LYS A 29 16.75 0.88 5.95
N TYR A 30 16.15 0.82 4.76
CA TYR A 30 15.40 1.93 4.15
C TYR A 30 13.88 1.74 4.17
N HIS A 31 13.41 0.60 4.71
CA HIS A 31 12.02 0.22 4.72
C HIS A 31 11.61 -0.23 6.12
N ILE A 32 10.34 0.00 6.47
CA ILE A 32 9.73 -0.58 7.67
C ILE A 32 9.17 -1.95 7.27
N LEU A 33 9.29 -2.94 8.14
CA LEU A 33 8.70 -4.26 7.91
C LEU A 33 7.17 -4.13 7.74
N PRO A 34 6.60 -4.70 6.66
CA PRO A 34 5.18 -4.61 6.42
C PRO A 34 4.40 -5.36 7.50
N ARG A 35 3.33 -4.74 8.01
CA ARG A 35 2.38 -5.42 8.90
C ARG A 35 1.38 -6.19 8.04
N THR A 36 1.43 -7.52 8.10
CA THR A 36 0.63 -8.40 7.22
C THR A 36 -0.75 -8.74 7.76
N ARG A 37 -1.04 -8.48 9.05
CA ARG A 37 -2.27 -8.95 9.72
C ARG A 37 -3.56 -8.58 8.99
N GLY A 38 -3.70 -7.32 8.57
CA GLY A 38 -4.89 -6.87 7.83
C GLY A 38 -5.02 -7.54 6.46
N PHE A 39 -3.89 -7.65 5.74
CA PHE A 39 -3.85 -8.33 4.45
C PHE A 39 -4.22 -9.81 4.58
N THR A 40 -3.65 -10.53 5.56
CA THR A 40 -3.96 -11.95 5.79
C THR A 40 -5.44 -12.17 6.10
N MET A 41 -6.06 -11.31 6.92
CA MET A 41 -7.49 -11.39 7.23
C MET A 41 -8.36 -11.25 5.97
N ILE A 42 -8.03 -10.31 5.08
CA ILE A 42 -8.75 -10.11 3.82
C ILE A 42 -8.57 -11.33 2.91
N MET A 43 -7.35 -11.84 2.77
CA MET A 43 -7.06 -12.99 1.91
C MET A 43 -7.77 -14.26 2.36
N GLN A 44 -7.95 -14.46 3.67
CA GLN A 44 -8.76 -15.57 4.19
C GLN A 44 -10.21 -15.49 3.70
N GLY A 45 -10.81 -14.29 3.72
CA GLY A 45 -12.18 -14.07 3.23
C GLY A 45 -12.31 -14.20 1.71
N ALA A 46 -11.25 -13.91 0.96
CA ALA A 46 -11.21 -13.95 -0.50
C ALA A 46 -10.90 -15.34 -1.09
N LYS A 47 -10.32 -16.25 -0.29
CA LYS A 47 -9.92 -17.59 -0.72
C LYS A 47 -11.11 -18.34 -1.34
N GLY A 48 -10.97 -18.76 -2.59
CA GLY A 48 -12.00 -19.47 -3.35
C GLY A 48 -13.14 -18.60 -3.90
N LYS A 49 -13.11 -17.27 -3.66
CA LYS A 49 -14.14 -16.32 -4.16
C LYS A 49 -13.62 -15.42 -5.28
N ILE A 50 -12.32 -15.17 -5.32
CA ILE A 50 -11.69 -14.35 -6.37
C ILE A 50 -10.81 -15.22 -7.27
N PRO A 51 -10.80 -14.98 -8.59
CA PRO A 51 -9.99 -15.74 -9.54
C PRO A 51 -8.50 -15.38 -9.48
N GLY A 52 -8.14 -14.21 -8.95
CA GLY A 52 -6.74 -13.77 -8.85
C GLY A 52 -6.59 -12.40 -8.22
N VAL A 53 -5.34 -12.05 -7.89
CA VAL A 53 -4.94 -10.73 -7.40
C VAL A 53 -3.97 -10.13 -8.42
N TYR A 54 -4.30 -8.96 -8.95
CA TYR A 54 -3.48 -8.26 -9.92
C TYR A 54 -2.84 -7.04 -9.28
N ASN A 55 -1.55 -6.85 -9.54
CA ASN A 55 -0.82 -5.65 -9.17
C ASN A 55 -0.49 -4.87 -10.44
N PHE A 56 -0.99 -3.64 -10.55
CA PHE A 56 -0.74 -2.77 -11.69
C PHE A 56 -0.53 -1.33 -11.24
N MET A 57 0.19 -0.57 -12.03
CA MET A 57 0.46 0.84 -11.79
C MET A 57 -0.41 1.69 -12.73
N LEU A 58 -1.15 2.64 -12.17
CA LEU A 58 -1.96 3.60 -12.93
C LEU A 58 -1.23 4.93 -13.01
N GLY A 59 -1.04 5.44 -14.22
CA GLY A 59 -0.59 6.81 -14.48
C GLY A 59 -1.79 7.77 -14.55
N PHE A 60 -1.71 8.92 -13.90
CA PHE A 60 -2.72 9.98 -13.99
C PHE A 60 -2.09 11.23 -14.60
N SER A 61 -2.67 11.75 -15.69
CA SER A 61 -2.18 13.00 -16.29
C SER A 61 -2.54 14.20 -15.41
N LYS A 62 -1.68 15.22 -15.43
CA LYS A 62 -1.92 16.51 -14.77
C LYS A 62 -3.13 17.26 -15.35
N ASP A 63 -3.52 16.94 -16.59
CA ASP A 63 -4.67 17.56 -17.27
C ASP A 63 -6.01 16.99 -16.78
N SER A 64 -5.99 16.00 -15.89
CA SER A 64 -7.18 15.38 -15.30
C SER A 64 -7.23 15.61 -13.80
N ALA A 65 -8.43 15.47 -13.21
CA ALA A 65 -8.57 15.59 -11.78
C ALA A 65 -7.69 14.55 -11.06
N LEU A 66 -6.95 15.00 -10.04
CA LEU A 66 -6.10 14.10 -9.26
C LEU A 66 -6.96 13.04 -8.54
N PRO A 67 -6.50 11.78 -8.47
CA PRO A 67 -7.22 10.67 -7.85
C PRO A 67 -7.17 10.77 -6.32
N THR A 68 -7.77 11.81 -5.77
CA THR A 68 -7.88 12.02 -4.32
C THR A 68 -9.26 11.59 -3.84
N PHE A 69 -9.37 11.23 -2.57
CA PHE A 69 -10.65 10.91 -1.94
C PHE A 69 -11.67 12.05 -2.09
N ARG A 70 -11.20 13.31 -2.02
CA ARG A 70 -12.04 14.50 -2.23
C ARG A 70 -12.60 14.58 -3.65
N THR A 71 -11.80 14.25 -4.66
CA THR A 71 -12.22 14.21 -6.07
C THR A 71 -13.30 13.16 -6.29
N LEU A 72 -13.11 11.98 -5.68
CA LEU A 72 -14.07 10.87 -5.73
C LEU A 72 -15.41 11.27 -5.10
N LEU A 73 -15.41 11.82 -3.89
CA LEU A 73 -16.63 12.23 -3.19
C LEU A 73 -17.40 13.33 -3.92
N LYS A 74 -16.71 14.18 -4.68
CA LYS A 74 -17.31 15.24 -5.49
C LYS A 74 -17.81 14.77 -6.85
N GLY A 75 -17.59 13.49 -7.21
CA GLY A 75 -18.01 12.94 -8.49
C GLY A 75 -17.26 13.50 -9.69
N HIS A 76 -16.04 14.04 -9.51
CA HIS A 76 -15.24 14.51 -10.63
C HIS A 76 -14.60 13.34 -11.38
N ALA A 77 -14.61 13.39 -12.72
CA ALA A 77 -14.00 12.36 -13.55
C ALA A 77 -12.46 12.45 -13.54
N CYS A 78 -11.80 11.30 -13.46
CA CYS A 78 -10.34 11.14 -13.53
C CYS A 78 -9.97 10.32 -14.77
N LYS A 79 -8.88 10.68 -15.46
CA LYS A 79 -8.36 9.91 -16.60
C LYS A 79 -7.10 9.15 -16.16
N ALA A 80 -7.20 7.83 -16.10
CA ALA A 80 -6.08 6.94 -15.80
C ALA A 80 -5.55 6.28 -17.08
N GLN A 81 -4.24 6.09 -17.14
CA GLN A 81 -3.55 5.27 -18.14
C GLN A 81 -3.00 4.04 -17.45
N LEU A 82 -3.26 2.89 -18.06
CA LEU A 82 -2.80 1.60 -17.59
C LEU A 82 -1.98 0.99 -18.73
N TYR A 83 -0.72 0.69 -18.46
CA TYR A 83 0.15 -0.05 -19.37
C TYR A 83 0.21 -1.50 -18.88
N ILE A 84 -0.21 -2.43 -19.72
CA ILE A 84 -0.21 -3.88 -19.47
C ILE A 84 0.59 -4.54 -20.57
#